data_AF-A0A1B8G4B3-F1
#
_entry.id   AF-A0A1B8G4B3-F1
#
_cell.length_a   1.000
_cell.length_b   1.000
_cell.length_c   1.000
_cell.angle_alpha   90.00
_cell.angle_beta   90.00
_cell.angle_gamma   90.00
#
_symmetry.space_group_name_H-M   'P 1'
#
loop_
_entity.id
_entity.type
_entity.pdbx_description
1 polymer ?
#
loop_
_entity_poly.entity_id
_entity_poly.type
_entity_poly.pdbx_seq_one_letter_code
_entity_poly.pdbx_strand_id
1 'polypeptide(L)'
;MVAGACKSSRGGEKSLQRLSSNADADDIRQSVALMVHTTNLEKDMQSGATYKACFQGTNLRRTEIACMAFLSQVTNGGALVYSAVYFFQQAGIKTDASFAINLDGKGIAFIGTIISWFFLPIFGRRTIYLTGFTVLVCALWIIAILACVPQFATIKFVQASLCLVWLGSYSMTVGPIVYAIVAEI
;
A
#
# COMPACT_ATOMS: atom_id res chain seq x y z
N MET A 1 -27.22 -19.29 -26.86
CA MET A 1 -26.11 -18.95 -25.93
C MET A 1 -24.74 -18.88 -26.63
N VAL A 2 -24.42 -19.79 -27.56
CA VAL A 2 -23.12 -19.86 -28.28
C VAL A 2 -22.77 -18.62 -29.13
N ALA A 3 -23.75 -17.99 -29.78
CA ALA A 3 -23.53 -16.79 -30.59
C ALA A 3 -23.09 -15.55 -29.76
N GLY A 4 -23.49 -15.48 -28.48
CA GLY A 4 -23.09 -14.39 -27.57
C GLY A 4 -21.63 -14.49 -27.12
N ALA A 5 -21.14 -15.71 -26.88
CA ALA A 5 -19.76 -15.96 -26.50
C ALA A 5 -18.78 -15.66 -27.66
N CYS A 6 -19.14 -16.03 -28.90
CA CYS A 6 -18.33 -15.74 -30.08
C CYS A 6 -18.25 -14.23 -30.40
N LYS A 7 -19.32 -13.47 -30.14
CA LYS A 7 -19.33 -12.01 -30.29
C LYS A 7 -18.48 -11.30 -29.23
N SER A 8 -18.49 -11.79 -27.99
CA SER A 8 -17.65 -11.27 -26.90
C SER A 8 -16.15 -11.54 -27.14
N SER A 9 -15.81 -12.74 -27.61
CA SER A 9 -14.43 -13.12 -27.94
C SER A 9 -13.82 -12.26 -29.06
N ARG A 10 -14.54 -12.00 -30.17
CA ARG A 10 -14.06 -11.11 -31.24
C ARG A 10 -13.87 -9.65 -30.79
N GLY A 11 -14.67 -9.17 -29.85
CA GLY A 11 -14.50 -7.84 -29.26
C GLY A 11 -13.26 -7.75 -28.37
N GLY A 12 -13.00 -8.81 -27.59
CA GLY A 12 -11.79 -8.96 -26.78
C GLY A 12 -10.51 -8.99 -27.62
N GLU A 13 -10.49 -9.78 -28.69
CA GLU A 13 -9.35 -9.88 -29.62
C GLU A 13 -9.02 -8.52 -30.27
N LYS A 14 -10.03 -7.80 -30.77
CA LYS A 14 -9.83 -6.46 -31.36
C LYS A 14 -9.31 -5.43 -30.37
N SER A 15 -9.71 -5.54 -29.10
CA SER A 15 -9.24 -4.65 -28.04
C SER A 15 -7.79 -4.97 -27.65
N LEU A 16 -7.44 -6.26 -27.57
CA LEU A 16 -6.07 -6.72 -27.33
C LEU A 16 -5.12 -6.39 -28.48
N GLN A 17 -5.58 -6.47 -29.72
CA GLN A 17 -4.80 -6.02 -30.89
C GLN A 17 -4.44 -4.54 -30.82
N ARG A 18 -5.29 -3.69 -30.22
CA ARG A 18 -4.99 -2.27 -30.03
C ARG A 18 -4.04 -2.01 -28.85
N LEU A 19 -4.10 -2.85 -27.81
CA LEU A 19 -3.31 -2.68 -26.59
C LEU A 19 -1.92 -3.32 -26.71
N SER A 20 -1.79 -4.37 -27.50
CA SER A 20 -0.54 -5.10 -27.67
C SER A 20 0.21 -4.60 -28.89
N SER A 21 1.20 -3.73 -28.66
CA SER A 21 2.11 -3.27 -29.69
C SER A 21 3.09 -4.40 -30.03
N ASN A 22 2.94 -5.04 -31.20
CA ASN A 22 3.75 -6.14 -31.75
C ASN A 22 3.41 -7.58 -31.28
N ALA A 23 2.24 -7.86 -30.71
CA ALA A 23 1.85 -9.27 -30.51
C ALA A 23 1.33 -9.90 -31.80
N ASP A 24 1.74 -11.15 -32.03
CA ASP A 24 1.27 -11.91 -33.17
C ASP A 24 -0.21 -12.28 -32.99
N ALA A 25 -0.91 -12.56 -34.09
CA ALA A 25 -2.34 -12.85 -34.04
C ALA A 25 -2.67 -14.07 -33.17
N ASP A 26 -1.74 -15.02 -33.07
CA ASP A 26 -1.87 -16.22 -32.26
C ASP A 26 -1.62 -15.97 -30.77
N ASP A 27 -0.71 -15.05 -30.39
CA ASP A 27 -0.53 -14.64 -28.98
C ASP A 27 -1.79 -13.97 -28.42
N ILE A 28 -2.47 -13.20 -29.27
CA ILE A 28 -3.72 -12.53 -28.91
C ILE A 28 -4.84 -13.55 -28.69
N ARG A 29 -4.95 -14.56 -29.57
CA ARG A 29 -5.90 -15.65 -29.39
C ARG A 29 -5.60 -16.47 -28.14
N GLN A 30 -4.33 -16.78 -27.87
CA GLN A 30 -3.93 -17.48 -26.65
C GLN A 30 -4.24 -16.66 -25.39
N SER A 31 -4.01 -15.35 -25.42
CA SER A 31 -4.35 -14.46 -24.30
C SER A 31 -5.85 -14.43 -24.03
N VAL A 32 -6.69 -14.34 -25.07
CA VAL A 32 -8.15 -14.41 -24.92
C VAL A 32 -8.60 -15.77 -24.42
N ALA A 33 -7.98 -16.85 -24.91
CA ALA A 33 -8.28 -18.20 -24.45
C ALA A 33 -7.93 -18.38 -22.96
N LEU A 34 -6.80 -17.84 -22.51
CA LEU A 34 -6.40 -17.83 -21.11
C LEU A 34 -7.41 -17.05 -20.26
N MET A 35 -7.83 -15.85 -20.69
CA MET A 35 -8.84 -15.06 -19.97
C MET A 35 -10.17 -15.81 -19.82
N VAL A 36 -10.64 -16.48 -20.88
CA VAL A 36 -11.87 -17.28 -20.84
C VAL A 36 -11.70 -18.47 -19.90
N HIS A 37 -10.54 -19.14 -19.94
CA HIS A 37 -10.25 -20.26 -19.05
C HIS A 37 -10.23 -19.82 -17.57
N THR A 38 -9.52 -18.75 -17.24
CA THR A 38 -9.46 -18.19 -15.87
C THR A 38 -10.84 -17.73 -15.40
N THR A 39 -11.64 -17.09 -16.26
CA THR A 39 -13.01 -16.67 -15.92
C THR A 39 -13.91 -17.87 -15.58
N ASN A 40 -13.77 -18.98 -16.30
CA ASN A 40 -14.54 -20.18 -16.02
C ASN A 40 -14.10 -20.82 -14.70
N LEU A 41 -12.79 -20.91 -14.44
CA LEU A 41 -12.26 -21.35 -13.15
C LEU A 41 -12.75 -20.48 -11.99
N GLU A 42 -12.73 -19.15 -12.15
CA GLU A 42 -13.24 -18.22 -11.15
C GLU A 42 -14.73 -18.42 -10.89
N LYS A 43 -15.54 -18.60 -11.94
CA LYS A 43 -16.98 -18.89 -11.79
C LYS A 43 -17.26 -20.19 -11.07
N ASP A 44 -16.49 -21.23 -11.36
CA ASP A 44 -16.62 -22.53 -10.71
C ASP A 44 -16.22 -22.43 -9.23
N MET A 45 -15.13 -21.71 -8.92
CA MET A 45 -14.66 -21.46 -7.55
C MET A 45 -15.57 -20.52 -6.74
N GLN A 46 -16.24 -19.56 -7.41
CA GLN A 46 -17.14 -18.59 -6.78
C GLN A 46 -18.60 -19.07 -6.71
N SER A 47 -18.94 -20.22 -7.29
CA SER A 47 -20.31 -20.75 -7.29
C SER A 47 -20.78 -21.03 -5.85
N GLY A 48 -21.55 -20.10 -5.28
CA GLY A 48 -22.06 -20.16 -3.91
C GLY A 48 -21.35 -19.25 -2.89
N ALA A 49 -20.30 -18.51 -3.27
CA ALA A 49 -19.64 -17.54 -2.40
C ALA A 49 -20.58 -16.36 -2.10
N THR A 50 -21.02 -16.23 -0.86
CA THR A 50 -21.84 -15.11 -0.37
C THR A 50 -21.00 -14.29 0.61
N TYR A 51 -21.21 -12.97 0.73
CA TYR A 51 -20.54 -12.14 1.74
C TYR A 51 -20.65 -12.70 3.17
N LYS A 52 -21.72 -13.44 3.48
CA LYS A 52 -21.89 -14.15 4.77
C LYS A 52 -20.89 -15.29 4.97
N ALA A 53 -20.39 -15.91 3.90
CA ALA A 53 -19.39 -16.96 3.95
C ALA A 53 -18.00 -16.44 4.36
N CYS A 54 -17.73 -15.12 4.23
CA CYS A 54 -16.52 -14.50 4.76
C CYS A 54 -16.49 -14.51 6.30
N PHE A 55 -17.67 -14.55 6.95
CA PHE A 55 -17.81 -14.58 8.41
C PHE A 55 -18.05 -15.99 8.97
N GLN A 56 -17.70 -17.04 8.23
CA GLN A 56 -17.88 -18.43 8.68
C GLN A 56 -16.58 -19.24 8.59
N GLY A 57 -16.29 -20.01 9.64
CA GLY A 57 -15.19 -20.96 9.69
C GLY A 57 -13.81 -20.33 9.45
N THR A 58 -13.00 -20.96 8.59
CA THR A 58 -11.63 -20.53 8.27
C THR A 58 -11.56 -19.18 7.56
N ASN A 59 -12.61 -18.81 6.81
CA ASN A 59 -12.67 -17.52 6.10
C ASN A 59 -12.80 -16.34 7.07
N LEU A 60 -13.35 -16.55 8.27
CA LEU A 60 -13.45 -15.51 9.29
C LEU A 60 -12.06 -15.10 9.78
N ARG A 61 -11.15 -16.06 10.05
CA ARG A 61 -9.76 -15.75 10.43
C ARG A 61 -9.02 -15.00 9.32
N ARG A 62 -9.24 -15.38 8.06
CA ARG A 62 -8.65 -14.68 6.90
C ARG A 62 -9.16 -13.25 6.80
N THR A 63 -10.47 -13.06 6.88
CA THR A 63 -11.10 -11.73 6.84
C THR A 63 -10.67 -10.87 8.02
N GLU A 64 -10.56 -11.46 9.22
CA GLU A 64 -10.07 -10.77 10.42
C GLU A 64 -8.63 -10.28 10.24
N ILE A 65 -7.72 -11.11 9.73
CA ILE A 65 -6.33 -10.70 9.46
C ILE A 65 -6.28 -9.57 8.43
N ALA A 66 -7.09 -9.63 7.36
CA ALA A 66 -7.17 -8.57 6.37
C ALA A 66 -7.69 -7.25 6.97
N CYS A 67 -8.74 -7.31 7.80
CA CYS A 67 -9.26 -6.15 8.54
C CYS A 67 -8.20 -5.57 9.48
N MET A 68 -7.49 -6.40 10.23
CA MET A 68 -6.43 -5.96 11.15
C MET A 68 -5.24 -5.34 10.42
N ALA A 69 -4.88 -5.86 9.23
CA ALA A 69 -3.84 -5.26 8.39
C ALA A 69 -4.23 -3.85 7.94
N PHE A 70 -5.47 -3.62 7.51
CA PHE A 70 -5.95 -2.27 7.19
C PHE A 70 -6.05 -1.37 8.43
N LEU A 71 -6.56 -1.89 9.54
CA LEU A 71 -6.66 -1.12 10.78
C LEU A 71 -5.29 -0.61 11.23
N SER A 72 -4.25 -1.43 11.08
CA SER A 72 -2.89 -1.04 11.42
C SER A 72 -2.35 0.12 10.59
N GLN A 73 -2.84 0.36 9.36
CA GLN A 73 -2.48 1.56 8.59
C GLN A 73 -3.02 2.85 9.22
N VAL A 74 -4.16 2.77 9.91
CA VAL A 74 -4.76 3.92 10.59
C VAL A 74 -4.13 4.10 11.96
N THR A 75 -3.85 3.01 12.67
CA THR A 75 -3.29 3.04 14.03
C THR A 75 -1.76 3.13 14.08
N ASN A 76 -1.07 3.15 12.94
CA ASN A 76 0.39 3.31 12.89
C ASN A 76 0.91 4.68 13.36
N GLY A 77 0.03 5.64 13.67
CA GLY A 77 0.40 6.99 14.11
C GLY A 77 0.60 8.01 12.99
N GLY A 78 0.19 7.69 11.75
CA GLY A 78 0.27 8.62 10.62
C GLY A 78 -0.45 9.95 10.87
N ALA A 79 -1.58 9.94 11.57
CA ALA A 79 -2.29 11.16 11.96
C ALA A 79 -1.41 12.13 12.77
N LEU A 80 -0.53 11.61 13.63
CA LEU A 80 0.41 12.44 14.40
C LEU A 80 1.49 13.02 13.50
N VAL A 81 2.08 12.23 12.62
CA VAL A 81 3.19 12.67 11.74
C VAL A 81 2.71 13.70 10.71
N TYR A 82 1.54 13.48 10.11
CA TYR A 82 0.96 14.44 9.17
C TYR A 82 0.55 15.75 9.86
N SER A 83 0.08 15.67 11.11
CA SER A 83 -0.25 16.87 11.90
C SER A 83 0.97 17.52 12.55
N ALA A 84 2.07 16.80 12.77
CA ALA A 84 3.31 17.33 13.34
C ALA A 84 3.88 18.48 12.50
N VAL A 85 3.77 18.40 11.17
CA VAL A 85 4.17 19.49 10.28
C VAL A 85 3.34 20.76 10.52
N TYR A 86 2.07 20.62 10.86
CA TYR A 86 1.21 21.73 11.27
C TYR A 86 1.59 22.27 12.65
N PHE A 87 1.97 21.42 13.61
CA PHE A 87 2.52 21.86 14.89
C PHE A 87 3.83 22.64 14.74
N PHE A 88 4.67 22.30 13.75
CA PHE A 88 5.88 23.07 13.44
C PHE A 88 5.57 24.46 12.86
N GLN A 89 4.50 24.59 12.05
CA GLN A 89 4.01 25.91 11.63
C GLN A 89 3.53 26.73 12.82
N GLN A 90 2.70 26.15 13.70
CA GLN A 90 2.21 26.83 14.91
C GLN A 90 3.34 27.21 15.87
N ALA A 91 4.45 26.47 15.86
CA ALA A 91 5.63 26.72 16.66
C ALA A 91 6.50 27.90 16.18
N GLY A 92 6.15 28.57 15.08
CA GLY A 92 6.83 29.77 14.59
C GLY A 92 7.89 29.52 13.52
N ILE A 93 7.95 28.32 12.91
CA ILE A 93 8.76 28.12 11.71
C ILE A 93 8.11 28.88 10.55
N LYS A 94 8.90 29.68 9.81
CA LYS A 94 8.41 30.43 8.64
C LYS A 94 7.61 29.51 7.72
N THR A 95 6.49 30.01 7.21
CA THR A 95 5.58 29.28 6.31
C THR A 95 6.31 28.67 5.13
N ASP A 96 7.28 29.38 4.56
CA ASP A 96 8.09 28.91 3.43
C ASP A 96 8.92 27.67 3.77
N ALA A 97 9.53 27.65 4.97
CA ALA A 97 10.32 26.50 5.43
C ALA A 97 9.42 25.31 5.77
N SER A 98 8.22 25.54 6.28
CA SER A 98 7.26 24.45 6.56
C SER A 98 6.72 23.82 5.27
N PHE A 99 6.50 24.62 4.23
CA PHE A 99 6.11 24.12 2.92
C PHE A 99 7.24 23.31 2.28
N ALA A 100 8.49 23.79 2.37
CA ALA A 100 9.67 23.05 1.92
C ALA A 100 9.79 21.69 2.62
N ILE A 101 9.65 21.63 3.95
CA ILE A 101 9.67 20.36 4.71
C ILE A 101 8.56 19.40 4.26
N ASN A 102 7.37 19.92 3.96
CA ASN A 102 6.26 19.08 3.49
C ASN A 102 6.57 18.51 2.09
N LEU A 103 7.08 19.36 1.19
CA LEU A 103 7.53 18.96 -0.15
C LEU A 103 8.65 17.92 -0.10
N ASP A 104 9.66 18.14 0.75
CA ASP A 104 10.75 17.22 1.00
C ASP A 104 10.22 15.87 1.53
N GLY A 105 9.25 15.91 2.44
CA GLY A 105 8.57 14.71 2.93
C GLY A 105 7.88 13.93 1.81
N LYS A 106 7.20 14.61 0.88
CA LYS A 106 6.62 13.94 -0.30
C LYS A 106 7.69 13.37 -1.22
N GLY A 107 8.80 14.07 -1.40
CA GLY A 107 9.96 13.58 -2.17
C GLY A 107 10.57 12.31 -1.57
N ILE A 108 10.80 12.30 -0.25
CA ILE A 108 11.31 11.13 0.47
C ILE A 108 10.32 9.96 0.39
N ALA A 109 9.01 10.23 0.52
CA ALA A 109 7.99 9.19 0.37
C ALA A 109 8.02 8.57 -1.05
N PHE A 110 8.18 9.40 -2.08
CA PHE A 110 8.28 8.93 -3.46
C PHE A 110 9.52 8.05 -3.68
N ILE A 111 10.69 8.51 -3.25
CA ILE A 111 11.93 7.73 -3.33
C ILE A 111 11.82 6.44 -2.50
N GLY A 112 11.25 6.51 -1.30
CA GLY A 112 11.02 5.35 -0.45
C GLY A 112 10.13 4.30 -1.13
N THR A 113 9.13 4.74 -1.90
CA THR A 113 8.25 3.83 -2.66
C THR A 113 9.03 3.12 -3.77
N ILE A 114 9.92 3.83 -4.48
CA ILE A 114 10.79 3.22 -5.50
C ILE A 114 11.72 2.16 -4.86
N ILE A 115 12.30 2.48 -3.70
CA ILE A 115 13.16 1.53 -2.96
C ILE A 115 12.36 0.29 -2.53
N SER A 116 11.08 0.45 -2.19
CA SER A 116 10.21 -0.66 -1.81
C SER A 116 10.12 -1.74 -2.88
N TRP A 117 10.08 -1.36 -4.16
CA TRP A 117 10.03 -2.31 -5.28
C TRP A 117 11.23 -3.26 -5.31
N PHE A 118 12.40 -2.80 -4.88
CA PHE A 118 13.60 -3.64 -4.80
C PHE A 118 13.64 -4.49 -3.52
N PHE A 119 13.05 -4.03 -2.43
CA PHE A 119 12.99 -4.77 -1.18
C PHE A 119 12.00 -5.94 -1.20
N LEU A 120 10.86 -5.76 -1.87
CA LEU A 120 9.78 -6.74 -2.01
C LEU A 120 10.20 -8.12 -2.55
N PRO A 121 11.03 -8.24 -3.61
CA PRO A 121 11.46 -9.54 -4.12
C PRO A 121 12.56 -10.22 -3.27
N ILE A 122 13.32 -9.45 -2.48
CA ILE A 122 14.49 -9.96 -1.73
C ILE A 122 14.09 -10.47 -0.35
N PHE A 123 13.20 -9.76 0.34
CA PHE A 123 12.80 -10.09 1.70
C PHE A 123 11.35 -10.59 1.75
N GLY A 124 11.09 -11.63 2.54
CA GLY A 124 9.74 -12.17 2.71
C GLY A 124 8.76 -11.10 3.21
N ARG A 125 7.56 -11.04 2.62
CA ARG A 125 6.54 -10.00 2.85
C ARG A 125 6.18 -9.81 4.32
N ARG A 126 6.01 -10.92 5.06
CA ARG A 126 5.70 -10.90 6.50
C ARG A 126 6.82 -10.28 7.33
N THR A 127 8.08 -10.56 7.00
CA THR A 127 9.22 -10.06 7.76
C THR A 127 9.36 -8.55 7.57
N ILE A 128 9.28 -8.06 6.32
CA ILE A 128 9.35 -6.61 6.04
C ILE A 128 8.20 -5.88 6.75
N TYR A 129 7.01 -6.47 6.76
CA TYR A 129 5.86 -5.88 7.41
C TYR A 129 6.07 -5.70 8.92
N LEU A 130 6.50 -6.76 9.60
CA LEU A 130 6.73 -6.73 11.05
C LEU A 130 7.91 -5.83 11.42
N THR A 131 9.04 -5.91 10.70
CA THR A 131 10.20 -5.07 10.98
C THR A 131 9.92 -3.61 10.70
N GLY A 132 9.19 -3.30 9.62
CA GLY A 132 8.72 -1.96 9.30
C GLY A 132 7.85 -1.39 10.43
N PHE A 133 6.86 -2.15 10.90
CA PHE A 133 6.04 -1.74 12.05
C PHE A 133 6.84 -1.51 13.33
N THR A 134 7.81 -2.36 13.64
CA THR A 134 8.69 -2.16 14.81
C THR A 134 9.46 -0.85 14.71
N VAL A 135 10.04 -0.54 13.54
CA VAL A 135 10.77 0.72 13.31
C VAL A 135 9.84 1.94 13.48
N LEU A 136 8.62 1.88 12.95
CA LEU A 136 7.64 2.96 13.07
C LEU A 136 7.25 3.21 14.53
N VAL A 137 6.99 2.14 15.28
CA VAL A 137 6.66 2.22 16.72
C VAL A 137 7.83 2.81 17.50
N CYS A 138 9.06 2.34 17.27
CA CYS A 138 10.25 2.89 17.92
C CYS A 138 10.43 4.39 17.61
N ALA A 139 10.26 4.81 16.36
CA ALA A 139 10.35 6.22 15.98
C ALA A 139 9.30 7.09 16.69
N LEU A 140 8.06 6.61 16.81
CA LEU A 140 7.00 7.33 17.54
C LEU A 140 7.26 7.39 19.04
N TRP A 141 7.80 6.33 19.65
CA TRP A 141 8.21 6.35 21.05
C TRP A 141 9.28 7.41 21.31
N ILE A 142 10.27 7.54 20.42
CA ILE A 142 11.30 8.58 20.53
C ILE A 142 10.66 9.98 20.43
N ILE A 143 9.77 10.20 19.44
CA ILE A 143 9.06 11.48 19.28
C ILE A 143 8.23 11.81 20.54
N ALA A 144 7.55 10.82 21.11
CA ALA A 144 6.74 10.97 22.31
C ALA A 144 7.60 11.35 23.54
N ILE A 145 8.75 10.70 23.73
CA ILE A 145 9.68 11.05 24.82
C ILE A 145 10.19 12.48 24.66
N LEU A 146 10.57 12.87 23.43
CA LEU A 146 11.01 14.24 23.13
C LEU A 146 9.90 15.27 23.36
N ALA A 147 8.63 14.89 23.24
CA ALA A 147 7.49 15.77 23.48
C ALA A 147 7.28 16.07 24.98
N CYS A 148 7.74 15.19 25.88
CA CYS A 148 7.64 15.41 27.33
C CYS A 148 8.68 16.40 27.89
N VAL A 149 9.70 16.75 27.12
CA VAL A 149 10.77 17.68 27.52
C VAL A 149 10.38 19.12 27.16
N PRO A 150 10.81 20.15 27.93
CA PRO A 150 10.62 21.55 27.56
C PRO A 150 11.08 21.84 26.12
N GLN A 151 10.20 22.49 25.37
CA GLN A 151 10.33 22.61 23.91
C GLN A 151 11.19 23.80 23.50
N PHE A 152 12.42 23.50 23.06
CA PHE A 152 13.33 24.47 22.44
C PHE A 152 13.30 24.35 20.90
N ALA A 153 13.75 25.39 20.19
CA ALA A 153 13.77 25.39 18.72
C ALA A 153 14.50 24.15 18.14
N THR A 154 15.63 23.75 18.72
CA THR A 154 16.40 22.56 18.31
C THR A 154 15.59 21.26 18.44
N ILE A 155 14.87 21.07 19.54
CA ILE A 155 14.08 19.85 19.78
C ILE A 155 12.96 19.73 18.74
N LYS A 156 12.35 20.85 18.36
CA LYS A 156 11.31 20.89 17.31
C LYS A 156 11.88 20.46 15.95
N PHE A 157 13.07 20.92 15.57
CA PHE A 157 13.73 20.48 14.34
C PHE A 157 14.08 18.99 14.36
N VAL A 158 14.51 18.45 15.51
CA VAL A 158 14.79 17.01 15.68
C VAL A 158 13.50 16.18 15.58
N GLN A 159 12.40 16.64 16.18
CA GLN A 159 11.10 15.97 16.00
C GLN A 159 10.64 16.00 14.54
N ALA A 160 10.88 17.11 13.82
CA ALA A 160 10.53 17.23 12.42
C ALA A 160 11.32 16.24 11.54
N SER A 161 12.62 16.09 11.76
CA SER A 161 13.43 15.14 11.01
C SER A 161 13.04 13.68 11.31
N LEU A 162 12.72 13.35 12.58
CA LEU A 162 12.20 12.03 12.95
C LEU A 162 10.87 11.71 12.28
N CYS A 163 9.98 12.69 12.13
CA CYS A 163 8.73 12.56 11.37
C CYS A 163 8.99 12.25 9.89
N LEU A 164 9.99 12.88 9.26
CA LEU A 164 10.38 12.57 7.88
C LEU A 164 10.96 11.16 7.74
N VAL A 165 11.79 10.73 8.71
CA VAL A 165 12.33 9.35 8.74
C VAL A 165 11.20 8.32 8.92
N TRP A 166 10.22 8.62 9.77
CA TRP A 166 9.02 7.79 9.93
C TRP A 166 8.26 7.69 8.59
N LEU A 167 8.06 8.81 7.90
CA LEU A 167 7.35 8.86 6.61
C LEU A 167 8.07 8.06 5.52
N GLY A 168 9.39 8.19 5.43
CA GLY A 168 10.21 7.41 4.50
C GLY A 168 10.18 5.91 4.81
N SER A 169 10.34 5.54 6.08
CA SER A 169 10.28 4.14 6.52
C SER A 169 8.91 3.51 6.25
N TYR A 170 7.83 4.26 6.50
CA TYR A 170 6.46 3.85 6.21
C TYR A 170 6.25 3.59 4.72
N SER A 171 6.68 4.53 3.88
CA SER A 171 6.49 4.49 2.43
C SER A 171 7.29 3.35 1.77
N MET A 172 8.44 2.99 2.34
CA MET A 172 9.29 1.91 1.86
C MET A 172 8.80 0.52 2.28
N THR A 173 8.13 0.40 3.43
CA THR A 173 7.76 -0.90 4.01
C THR A 173 6.25 -1.10 4.04
N VAL A 174 5.58 -0.56 5.05
CA VAL A 174 4.18 -0.85 5.36
C VAL A 174 3.24 -0.43 4.24
N GLY A 175 3.46 0.75 3.63
CA GLY A 175 2.55 1.34 2.64
C GLY A 175 2.15 0.38 1.50
N PRO A 176 3.09 -0.09 0.67
CA PRO A 176 2.77 -1.01 -0.43
C PRO A 176 2.51 -2.45 0.03
N ILE A 177 3.12 -2.88 1.14
CA ILE A 177 3.09 -4.30 1.55
C ILE A 177 1.73 -4.70 2.13
N VAL A 178 0.97 -3.79 2.75
CA VAL A 178 -0.39 -4.11 3.24
C VAL A 178 -1.27 -4.62 2.12
N TYR A 179 -1.26 -3.96 0.95
CA TYR A 179 -2.11 -4.36 -0.17
C TYR A 179 -1.72 -5.74 -0.72
N ALA A 180 -0.42 -6.02 -0.75
CA ALA A 180 0.12 -7.32 -1.11
C ALA A 180 -0.33 -8.43 -0.13
N ILE A 181 -0.26 -8.16 1.18
CA ILE A 181 -0.67 -9.13 2.22
C ILE A 181 -2.17 -9.38 2.14
N VAL A 182 -3.00 -8.34 2.01
CA VAL A 182 -4.46 -8.50 1.93
C VAL A 182 -4.87 -9.31 0.70
N ALA A 183 -4.19 -9.15 -0.43
CA ALA A 183 -4.47 -9.91 -1.64
C ALA A 183 -4.07 -11.40 -1.56
N GLU A 184 -3.17 -11.76 -0.63
CA GLU A 184 -2.66 -13.12 -0.46
C GLU A 184 -3.43 -13.96 0.58
N ILE A 185 -4.28 -13.31 1.39
CA ILE A 185 -5.06 -13.94 2.48
C ILE A 185 -6.37 -14.51 1.96
#